data_AF-A0A972B184-F1
#
_entry.id   AF-A0A972B184-F1
#
_cell.length_a   1.000
_cell.length_b   1.000
_cell.length_c   1.000
_cell.angle_alpha   90.00
_cell.angle_beta   90.00
_cell.angle_gamma   90.00
#
_symmetry.space_group_name_H-M   'P 1'
#
loop_
_entity.id
_entity.type
_entity.pdbx_description
1 polymer ?
#
loop_
_entity_poly.entity_id
_entity_poly.type
_entity_poly.pdbx_seq_one_letter_code
_entity_poly.pdbx_strand_id
1 'polypeptide(L)'
;MACHEKSFSTYQREAIKKVKALVNETPFSYEKSANNHLQIKIDGIDRVFYTASTPSDSRSLDNFIGDIRAEINRIKAQAREPITPLEQPKSKGKADARKAAQVFMDTVTDKVHKKLQRKLQHIEKEEYHVFKTTENDNPGNAVREFRKKLIRNEVERAVKAGKGTLFIPPGLNRASQAQLEDYLSNALPALPEYHNKMQLELNQKLAQQTQPAFDIPVTDSQPVAVSIPEPAVASAPAEPLAQAPTAHKDMPSGKHSSKHETATTIESEPLFNDLLSAKPHKRIAMLKALPKQKIALLIEDCQKALQQKHQDDIDFLAEQMRSRGISLSELQDALK
;
A
#
# COMPACT_ATOMS: atom_id res chain seq x y z
N MET A 1 -1.02 -26.78 17.00
CA MET A 1 -0.26 -27.45 18.07
C MET A 1 -1.21 -27.82 19.20
N ALA A 2 -1.72 -29.05 19.16
CA ALA A 2 -2.69 -29.59 20.10
C ALA A 2 -1.97 -30.45 21.14
N CYS A 3 -2.62 -30.66 22.30
CA CYS A 3 -2.28 -31.61 23.37
C CYS A 3 -1.53 -31.02 24.57
N HIS A 4 -2.27 -30.49 25.56
CA HIS A 4 -1.94 -30.56 27.00
C HIS A 4 -3.09 -30.14 27.95
N GLU A 5 -4.31 -29.89 27.45
CA GLU A 5 -5.45 -29.36 28.24
C GLU A 5 -5.85 -30.22 29.45
N LYS A 6 -5.63 -31.55 29.40
CA LYS A 6 -5.99 -32.47 30.50
C LYS A 6 -5.13 -32.32 31.75
N SER A 7 -3.93 -31.75 31.62
CA SER A 7 -3.02 -31.59 32.77
C SER A 7 -3.38 -30.38 33.64
N PHE A 8 -4.15 -29.43 33.11
CA PHE A 8 -4.48 -28.17 33.79
C PHE A 8 -5.67 -28.32 34.74
N SER A 9 -5.64 -27.58 35.85
CA SER A 9 -6.77 -27.53 36.78
C SER A 9 -7.98 -26.86 36.14
N THR A 10 -9.17 -27.03 36.70
CA THR A 10 -10.40 -26.36 36.23
C THR A 10 -10.22 -24.84 36.18
N TYR A 11 -9.60 -24.26 37.21
CA TYR A 11 -9.25 -22.84 37.25
C TYR A 11 -8.33 -22.42 36.08
N GLN A 12 -7.26 -23.19 35.82
CA GLN A 12 -6.31 -22.89 34.74
C GLN A 12 -6.96 -22.99 33.37
N ARG A 13 -7.83 -23.99 33.15
CA ARG A 13 -8.60 -24.13 31.91
C ARG A 13 -9.54 -22.95 31.68
N GLU A 14 -10.19 -22.47 32.74
CA GLU A 14 -11.06 -21.29 32.66
C GLU A 14 -10.26 -20.02 32.34
N ALA A 15 -9.07 -19.85 32.96
CA ALA A 15 -8.16 -18.77 32.65
C ALA A 15 -7.73 -18.78 31.17
N ILE A 16 -7.29 -19.93 30.64
CA ILE A 16 -6.92 -20.08 29.23
C ILE A 16 -8.10 -19.72 28.32
N LYS A 17 -9.32 -20.16 28.64
CA LYS A 17 -10.52 -19.85 27.86
C LYS A 17 -10.84 -18.36 27.85
N LYS A 18 -10.78 -17.69 29.01
CA LYS A 18 -11.00 -16.24 29.12
C LYS A 18 -9.92 -15.43 28.40
N VAL A 19 -8.65 -15.87 28.47
CA VAL A 19 -7.55 -15.23 27.72
C VAL A 19 -7.72 -15.41 26.22
N LYS A 20 -8.08 -16.61 25.75
CA LYS A 20 -8.37 -16.87 24.33
C LYS A 20 -9.45 -15.94 23.78
N ALA A 21 -10.52 -15.73 24.56
CA ALA A 21 -11.60 -14.79 24.19
C ALA A 21 -11.17 -13.30 24.23
N LEU A 22 -10.15 -12.95 25.00
CA LEU A 22 -9.64 -11.58 25.08
C LEU A 22 -8.68 -11.25 23.94
N VAL A 23 -7.92 -12.24 23.50
CA VAL A 23 -6.80 -12.08 22.57
C VAL A 23 -7.23 -12.36 21.11
N ASN A 24 -8.31 -13.13 20.90
CA ASN A 24 -8.96 -13.45 19.61
C ASN A 24 -8.01 -13.95 18.51
N GLU A 25 -7.28 -13.05 17.86
CA GLU A 25 -6.42 -13.31 16.70
C GLU A 25 -4.91 -13.34 17.04
N THR A 26 -4.49 -12.76 18.16
CA THR A 26 -3.06 -12.77 18.52
C THR A 26 -2.68 -14.15 19.07
N PRO A 27 -1.64 -14.80 18.51
CA PRO A 27 -1.18 -16.08 19.04
C PRO A 27 -0.67 -15.89 20.47
N PHE A 28 -0.99 -16.83 21.35
CA PHE A 28 -0.46 -16.87 22.71
C PHE A 28 -0.08 -18.30 23.06
N SER A 29 0.98 -18.43 23.87
CA SER A 29 1.44 -19.70 24.42
C SER A 29 1.12 -19.75 25.90
N TYR A 30 0.85 -20.97 26.38
CA TYR A 30 0.57 -21.21 27.78
C TYR A 30 1.30 -22.49 28.23
N GLU A 31 1.94 -22.42 29.39
CA GLU A 31 2.73 -23.51 29.97
C GLU A 31 2.52 -23.59 31.48
N LYS A 32 2.84 -24.72 32.08
CA LYS A 32 2.90 -24.83 33.54
C LYS A 32 4.30 -24.43 34.00
N SER A 33 4.35 -23.47 34.91
CA SER A 33 5.57 -23.13 35.64
C SER A 33 5.96 -24.26 36.59
N ALA A 34 7.22 -24.25 37.06
CA ALA A 34 7.74 -25.20 38.05
C ALA A 34 6.90 -25.24 39.35
N ASN A 35 6.25 -24.12 39.70
CA ASN A 35 5.36 -24.01 40.85
C ASN A 35 3.89 -24.38 40.54
N ASN A 36 3.64 -25.10 39.44
CA ASN A 36 2.30 -25.49 38.95
C ASN A 36 1.35 -24.30 38.68
N HIS A 37 1.87 -23.08 38.53
CA HIS A 37 1.11 -21.91 38.05
C HIS A 37 0.98 -21.97 36.54
N LEU A 38 -0.12 -21.42 36.02
CA LEU A 38 -0.27 -21.20 34.59
C LEU A 38 0.54 -19.96 34.21
N GLN A 39 1.48 -20.16 33.31
CA GLN A 39 2.29 -19.14 32.68
C GLN A 39 1.71 -18.85 31.29
N ILE A 40 1.42 -17.58 30.99
CA ILE A 40 0.89 -17.15 29.70
C ILE A 40 1.84 -16.12 29.08
N LYS A 41 2.20 -16.35 27.82
CA LYS A 41 2.97 -15.42 26.98
C LYS A 41 2.13 -15.08 25.75
N ILE A 42 1.85 -13.80 25.54
CA ILE A 42 1.07 -13.33 24.41
C ILE A 42 2.05 -12.70 23.41
N ASP A 43 1.92 -13.04 22.14
CA ASP A 43 2.79 -12.48 21.10
C ASP A 43 2.59 -10.96 21.01
N GLY A 44 3.70 -10.22 20.97
CA GLY A 44 3.69 -8.75 21.06
C GLY A 44 3.55 -8.16 22.47
N ILE A 45 3.56 -8.98 23.54
CA ILE A 45 3.63 -8.52 24.94
C ILE A 45 4.86 -9.12 25.61
N ASP A 46 5.84 -8.28 25.97
CA ASP A 46 7.08 -8.72 26.63
C ASP A 46 6.86 -9.28 28.05
N ARG A 47 5.71 -8.95 28.65
CA ARG A 47 5.35 -9.38 30.00
C ARG A 47 4.76 -10.79 30.02
N VAL A 48 5.33 -11.64 30.86
CA VAL A 48 4.81 -12.97 31.18
C VAL A 48 3.82 -12.88 32.34
N PHE A 49 2.67 -13.56 32.21
CA PHE A 49 1.64 -13.56 33.25
C PHE A 49 1.57 -14.90 33.97
N TYR A 50 1.42 -14.83 35.30
CA TYR A 50 1.31 -15.99 36.17
C TYR A 50 -0.01 -15.97 36.92
N THR A 51 -0.69 -17.11 36.98
CA THR A 51 -1.85 -17.26 37.86
C THR A 51 -1.43 -17.36 39.32
N ALA A 52 -2.19 -16.73 40.22
CA ALA A 52 -1.98 -16.83 41.67
C ALA A 52 -2.12 -18.27 42.21
N SER A 53 -1.46 -18.53 43.34
CA SER A 53 -1.36 -19.86 43.97
C SER A 53 -2.63 -20.35 44.66
N THR A 54 -3.60 -19.46 44.92
CA THR A 54 -4.80 -19.77 45.71
C THR A 54 -6.05 -19.70 44.84
N PRO A 55 -6.51 -20.82 44.26
CA PRO A 55 -7.73 -20.88 43.44
C PRO A 55 -9.02 -20.67 44.26
N SER A 56 -8.92 -20.56 45.58
CA SER A 56 -10.04 -20.37 46.52
C SER A 56 -10.62 -18.96 46.52
N ASP A 57 -9.89 -17.96 46.01
CA ASP A 57 -10.37 -16.59 45.91
C ASP A 57 -11.16 -16.43 44.60
N SER A 58 -12.47 -16.22 44.71
CA SER A 58 -13.37 -16.06 43.58
C SER A 58 -13.01 -14.88 42.67
N ARG A 59 -12.23 -13.90 43.17
CA ARG A 59 -11.80 -12.72 42.41
C ARG A 59 -10.42 -12.87 41.77
N SER A 60 -9.66 -13.91 42.15
CA SER A 60 -8.29 -14.13 41.63
C SER A 60 -8.24 -14.27 40.11
N LEU A 61 -9.22 -14.99 39.53
CA LEU A 61 -9.35 -15.15 38.09
C LEU A 61 -9.61 -13.82 37.39
N ASP A 62 -10.55 -13.03 37.91
CA ASP A 62 -10.93 -11.76 37.28
C ASP A 62 -9.83 -10.71 37.40
N ASN A 63 -9.07 -10.72 38.51
CA ASN A 63 -7.87 -9.88 38.66
C ASN A 63 -6.79 -10.27 37.65
N PHE A 64 -6.51 -11.57 37.50
CA PHE A 64 -5.55 -12.08 36.53
C PHE A 64 -5.91 -11.69 35.08
N ILE A 65 -7.19 -11.86 34.71
CA ILE A 65 -7.68 -11.43 33.39
C ILE A 65 -7.66 -9.90 33.25
N GLY A 66 -7.93 -9.17 34.33
CA GLY A 66 -7.84 -7.72 34.42
C GLY A 66 -6.42 -7.20 34.12
N ASP A 67 -5.41 -7.84 34.70
CA ASP A 67 -3.99 -7.51 34.47
C ASP A 67 -3.59 -7.71 33.01
N ILE A 68 -3.98 -8.84 32.42
CA ILE A 68 -3.73 -9.13 30.99
C ILE A 68 -4.43 -8.08 30.11
N ARG A 69 -5.68 -7.74 30.42
CA ARG A 69 -6.44 -6.73 29.68
C ARG A 69 -5.80 -5.33 29.78
N ALA A 70 -5.34 -4.94 30.97
CA ALA A 70 -4.68 -3.67 31.18
C ALA A 70 -3.39 -3.56 30.37
N GLU A 71 -2.60 -4.64 30.32
CA GLU A 71 -1.37 -4.70 29.56
C GLU A 71 -1.60 -4.64 28.04
N ILE A 72 -2.57 -5.41 27.52
CA ILE A 72 -2.99 -5.34 26.11
C ILE A 72 -3.38 -3.90 25.75
N ASN A 73 -4.16 -3.24 26.60
CA ASN A 73 -4.58 -1.86 26.38
C ASN A 73 -3.41 -0.87 26.45
N ARG A 74 -2.42 -1.09 27.32
CA ARG A 74 -1.20 -0.28 27.42
C ARG A 74 -0.41 -0.33 26.12
N ILE A 75 -0.20 -1.52 25.57
CA ILE A 75 0.54 -1.70 24.31
C ILE A 75 -0.24 -1.11 23.13
N LYS A 76 -1.55 -1.33 23.05
CA LYS A 76 -2.41 -0.67 22.04
C LYS A 76 -2.36 0.86 22.14
N ALA A 77 -2.21 1.41 23.34
CA ALA A 77 -2.05 2.84 23.53
C ALA A 77 -0.66 3.36 23.12
N GLN A 78 0.39 2.55 23.28
CA GLN A 78 1.77 2.88 22.86
C GLN A 78 2.01 2.69 21.35
N ALA A 79 1.34 1.73 20.71
CA ALA A 79 1.43 1.50 19.27
C ALA A 79 0.67 2.55 18.42
N ARG A 80 -0.18 3.37 19.05
CA ARG A 80 -0.69 4.59 18.42
C ARG A 80 0.38 5.67 18.53
N GLU A 81 0.89 6.14 17.38
CA GLU A 81 1.73 7.34 17.31
C GLU A 81 1.11 8.50 18.12
N PRO A 82 1.95 9.39 18.70
CA PRO A 82 1.50 10.44 19.62
C PRO A 82 0.71 11.50 18.86
N ILE A 83 -0.58 11.26 18.67
CA ILE A 83 -1.55 12.32 18.48
C ILE A 83 -1.80 12.88 19.87
N THR A 84 -1.24 14.08 20.10
CA THR A 84 -1.52 15.08 21.15
C THR A 84 -2.29 14.59 22.39
N PRO A 85 -1.77 14.80 23.63
CA PRO A 85 -2.38 14.27 24.85
C PRO A 85 -3.85 14.65 24.95
N LEU A 86 -4.73 13.66 24.80
CA LEU A 86 -6.11 13.77 25.22
C LEU A 86 -6.11 13.77 26.75
N GLU A 87 -6.31 14.95 27.34
CA GLU A 87 -6.68 15.10 28.74
C GLU A 87 -7.76 14.06 29.08
N GLN A 88 -7.42 13.15 29.99
CA GLN A 88 -8.43 12.31 30.62
C GLN A 88 -9.43 13.23 31.33
N PRO A 89 -10.73 13.16 31.02
CA PRO A 89 -11.69 14.07 31.60
C PRO A 89 -11.82 13.78 33.10
N LYS A 90 -11.39 14.75 33.92
CA LYS A 90 -11.44 14.74 35.39
C LYS A 90 -12.86 14.70 36.00
N SER A 91 -13.91 14.44 35.21
CA SER A 91 -15.32 14.47 35.67
C SER A 91 -16.22 13.50 34.89
N LYS A 92 -17.08 12.76 35.61
CA LYS A 92 -18.03 11.78 35.05
C LYS A 92 -18.92 12.34 33.91
N GLY A 93 -19.41 13.58 34.04
CA GLY A 93 -20.26 14.22 33.00
C GLY A 93 -19.56 14.42 31.64
N LYS A 94 -18.25 14.73 31.63
CA LYS A 94 -17.47 14.84 30.38
C LYS A 94 -17.22 13.48 29.72
N ALA A 95 -17.10 12.42 30.52
CA ALA A 95 -16.96 11.05 30.01
C ALA A 95 -18.25 10.56 29.36
N ASP A 96 -19.40 10.86 29.95
CA ASP A 96 -20.71 10.46 29.40
C ASP A 96 -21.06 11.24 28.13
N ALA A 97 -20.75 12.54 28.07
CA ALA A 97 -20.89 13.33 26.83
C ALA A 97 -20.01 12.78 25.69
N ARG A 98 -18.79 12.34 26.01
CA ARG A 98 -17.90 11.72 25.01
C ARG A 98 -18.40 10.36 24.54
N LYS A 99 -18.95 9.54 25.44
CA LYS A 99 -19.60 8.27 25.08
C LYS A 99 -20.82 8.51 24.19
N ALA A 100 -21.67 9.48 24.52
CA ALA A 100 -22.82 9.85 23.70
C ALA A 100 -22.37 10.32 22.31
N ALA A 101 -21.30 11.12 22.21
CA ALA A 101 -20.73 11.55 20.94
C ALA A 101 -20.16 10.37 20.14
N GLN A 102 -19.54 9.39 20.80
CA GLN A 102 -19.08 8.16 20.16
C GLN A 102 -20.24 7.37 19.57
N VAL A 103 -21.27 7.05 20.38
CA VAL A 103 -22.44 6.27 19.93
C VAL A 103 -23.17 6.97 18.77
N PHE A 104 -23.29 8.30 18.84
CA PHE A 104 -23.84 9.09 17.75
C PHE A 104 -23.01 8.96 16.47
N MET A 105 -21.69 9.12 16.57
CA MET A 105 -20.80 8.98 15.42
C MET A 105 -20.78 7.56 14.85
N ASP A 106 -20.84 6.53 15.68
CA ASP A 106 -20.94 5.14 15.23
C ASP A 106 -22.24 4.93 14.43
N THR A 107 -23.36 5.47 14.92
CA THR A 107 -24.65 5.45 14.21
C THR A 107 -24.59 6.19 12.87
N VAL A 108 -23.87 7.33 12.84
CA VAL A 108 -23.65 8.09 11.60
C VAL A 108 -22.80 7.28 10.63
N THR A 109 -21.69 6.71 11.08
CA THR A 109 -20.80 5.85 10.30
C THR A 109 -21.60 4.70 9.67
N ASP A 110 -22.41 3.99 10.46
CA ASP A 110 -23.22 2.86 9.96
C ASP A 110 -24.25 3.29 8.91
N LYS A 111 -24.90 4.43 9.11
CA LYS A 111 -25.86 4.97 8.14
C LYS A 111 -25.18 5.36 6.83
N VAL A 112 -24.03 6.03 6.92
CA VAL A 112 -23.25 6.42 5.74
C VAL A 112 -22.71 5.17 5.04
N HIS A 113 -22.17 4.20 5.77
CA HIS A 113 -21.70 2.93 5.24
C HIS A 113 -22.79 2.21 4.44
N LYS A 114 -23.98 2.02 5.03
CA LYS A 114 -25.13 1.40 4.34
C LYS A 114 -25.54 2.18 3.09
N LYS A 115 -25.45 3.52 3.13
CA LYS A 115 -25.77 4.37 1.98
C LYS A 115 -24.73 4.23 0.86
N LEU A 116 -23.45 4.20 1.20
CA LEU A 116 -22.35 3.98 0.25
C LEU A 116 -22.46 2.58 -0.38
N GLN A 117 -22.73 1.55 0.42
CA GLN A 117 -22.90 0.18 -0.07
C GLN A 117 -24.02 0.07 -1.12
N ARG A 118 -25.18 0.70 -0.88
CA ARG A 118 -26.29 0.73 -1.86
C ARG A 118 -25.94 1.48 -3.14
N LYS A 119 -25.03 2.46 -3.06
CA LYS A 119 -24.62 3.30 -4.18
C LYS A 119 -23.30 2.86 -4.82
N LEU A 120 -22.72 1.75 -4.37
CA LEU A 120 -21.35 1.36 -4.74
C LEU A 120 -21.16 1.28 -6.26
N GLN A 121 -22.11 0.64 -6.96
CA GLN A 121 -22.11 0.53 -8.42
C GLN A 121 -22.20 1.88 -9.15
N HIS A 122 -22.91 2.84 -8.56
CA HIS A 122 -23.02 4.18 -9.13
C HIS A 122 -21.74 4.98 -8.87
N ILE A 123 -21.18 4.86 -7.66
CA ILE A 123 -19.91 5.49 -7.27
C ILE A 123 -18.78 4.98 -8.15
N GLU A 124 -18.72 3.67 -8.46
CA GLU A 124 -17.73 3.10 -9.37
C GLU A 124 -17.80 3.75 -10.77
N LYS A 125 -19.01 3.99 -11.29
CA LYS A 125 -19.19 4.64 -12.60
C LYS A 125 -18.74 6.10 -12.58
N GLU A 126 -19.08 6.84 -11.53
CA GLU A 126 -18.63 8.24 -11.38
C GLU A 126 -17.12 8.32 -11.20
N GLU A 127 -16.54 7.43 -10.40
CA GLU A 127 -15.10 7.35 -10.19
C GLU A 127 -14.35 7.00 -11.48
N TYR A 128 -14.89 6.07 -12.26
CA TYR A 128 -14.34 5.75 -13.58
C TYR A 128 -14.46 6.91 -14.58
N HIS A 129 -15.54 7.71 -14.49
CA HIS A 129 -15.66 8.93 -15.28
C HIS A 129 -14.63 9.99 -14.87
N VAL A 130 -14.39 10.16 -13.57
CA VAL A 130 -13.33 11.03 -13.03
C VAL A 130 -11.96 10.53 -13.52
N PHE A 131 -11.73 9.22 -13.52
CA PHE A 131 -10.50 8.63 -14.04
C PHE A 131 -10.29 8.94 -15.52
N LYS A 132 -11.34 8.89 -16.36
CA LYS A 132 -11.27 9.21 -17.80
C LYS A 132 -11.09 10.68 -18.12
N THR A 133 -11.72 11.56 -17.36
CA THR A 133 -11.74 13.01 -17.63
C THR A 133 -10.57 13.75 -17.00
N THR A 134 -9.81 13.08 -16.12
CA THR A 134 -8.64 13.67 -15.50
C THR A 134 -7.47 13.68 -16.48
N GLU A 135 -7.12 14.86 -16.99
CA GLU A 135 -5.92 15.11 -17.80
C GLU A 135 -4.62 15.20 -16.98
N ASN A 136 -4.67 15.01 -15.66
CA ASN A 136 -3.48 15.11 -14.80
C ASN A 136 -2.53 13.92 -14.98
N ASP A 137 -1.23 14.18 -14.83
CA ASP A 137 -0.13 13.19 -14.78
C ASP A 137 -0.31 12.08 -13.73
N ASN A 138 -1.29 12.20 -12.82
CA ASN A 138 -1.59 11.19 -11.81
C ASN A 138 -3.11 11.02 -11.61
N PRO A 139 -3.79 10.19 -12.44
CA PRO A 139 -5.21 9.90 -12.28
C PRO A 139 -5.54 9.23 -10.94
N GLY A 140 -4.54 8.61 -10.30
CA GLY A 140 -4.67 7.99 -8.98
C GLY A 140 -4.94 8.97 -7.84
N ASN A 141 -4.42 10.19 -7.93
CA ASN A 141 -4.69 11.22 -6.93
C ASN A 141 -6.11 11.79 -7.09
N ALA A 142 -6.58 11.99 -8.32
CA ALA A 142 -7.93 12.47 -8.58
C ALA A 142 -8.99 11.49 -8.05
N VAL A 143 -8.79 10.19 -8.27
CA VAL A 143 -9.65 9.13 -7.72
C VAL A 143 -9.66 9.14 -6.18
N ARG A 144 -8.50 9.22 -5.53
CA ARG A 144 -8.42 9.29 -4.06
C ARG A 144 -9.12 10.54 -3.50
N GLU A 145 -8.92 11.69 -4.12
CA GLU A 145 -9.57 12.93 -3.70
C GLU A 145 -11.09 12.89 -3.92
N PHE A 146 -11.55 12.25 -5.00
CA PHE A 146 -12.97 11.99 -5.22
C PHE A 146 -13.57 11.16 -4.07
N ARG A 147 -12.95 10.03 -3.71
CA ARG A 147 -13.38 9.17 -2.59
C ARG A 147 -13.44 9.96 -1.28
N LYS A 148 -12.38 10.71 -0.95
CA LYS A 148 -12.32 11.56 0.27
C LYS A 148 -13.43 12.62 0.30
N LYS A 149 -13.65 13.30 -0.82
CA LYS A 149 -14.68 14.34 -0.95
C LYS A 149 -16.08 13.76 -0.79
N LEU A 150 -16.34 12.60 -1.40
CA LEU A 150 -17.61 11.89 -1.27
C LEU A 150 -17.90 11.53 0.19
N ILE A 151 -16.93 10.92 0.88
CA ILE A 151 -17.07 10.53 2.29
C ILE A 151 -17.32 11.76 3.16
N ARG A 152 -16.51 12.82 3.01
CA ARG A 152 -16.66 14.06 3.78
C ARG A 152 -18.06 14.63 3.63
N ASN A 153 -18.54 14.75 2.39
CA ASN A 153 -19.85 15.31 2.10
C ASN A 153 -20.99 14.47 2.72
N GLU A 154 -20.88 13.14 2.68
CA GLU A 154 -21.91 12.26 3.24
C GLU A 154 -21.90 12.19 4.76
N VAL A 155 -20.72 12.19 5.38
CA VAL A 155 -20.59 12.30 6.84
C VAL A 155 -21.14 13.63 7.33
N GLU A 156 -20.77 14.75 6.70
CA GLU A 156 -21.31 16.07 7.06
C GLU A 156 -22.83 16.15 6.90
N ARG A 157 -23.37 15.55 5.83
CA ARG A 157 -24.82 15.50 5.60
C ARG A 157 -25.53 14.68 6.68
N ALA A 158 -24.97 13.52 7.05
CA ALA A 158 -25.53 12.65 8.08
C ALA A 158 -25.45 13.29 9.48
N VAL A 159 -24.35 13.97 9.79
CA VAL A 159 -24.20 14.74 11.04
C VAL A 159 -25.24 15.87 11.11
N LYS A 160 -25.40 16.67 10.04
CA LYS A 160 -26.40 17.74 9.96
C LYS A 160 -27.83 17.23 10.09
N ALA A 161 -28.14 16.08 9.48
CA ALA A 161 -29.46 15.44 9.58
C ALA A 161 -29.78 14.91 10.99
N GLY A 162 -28.76 14.63 11.80
CA GLY A 162 -28.90 14.07 13.15
C GLY A 162 -29.39 15.04 14.23
N LYS A 163 -29.84 16.26 13.89
CA LYS A 163 -30.21 17.35 14.84
C LYS A 163 -29.07 17.66 15.81
N GLY A 164 -28.04 18.33 15.30
CA GLY A 164 -26.75 18.56 15.93
C GLY A 164 -26.72 19.58 17.09
N THR A 165 -27.17 19.17 18.27
CA THR A 165 -26.83 19.88 19.54
C THR A 165 -25.63 19.25 20.26
N LEU A 166 -25.21 18.06 19.83
CA LEU A 166 -24.10 17.34 20.44
C LEU A 166 -22.78 17.81 19.85
N PHE A 167 -21.86 18.27 20.70
CA PHE A 167 -20.50 18.59 20.28
C PHE A 167 -19.79 17.31 19.82
N ILE A 168 -19.33 17.30 18.57
CA ILE A 168 -18.58 16.18 17.99
C ILE A 168 -17.10 16.55 18.02
N PRO A 169 -16.28 15.82 18.79
CA PRO A 169 -14.83 15.99 18.76
C PRO A 169 -14.28 15.80 17.34
N PRO A 170 -13.43 16.70 16.83
CA PRO A 170 -12.83 16.58 15.49
C PRO A 170 -12.10 15.25 15.25
N GLY A 171 -11.50 14.68 16.30
CA GLY A 171 -10.84 13.37 16.24
C GLY A 171 -11.80 12.22 15.95
N LEU A 172 -13.03 12.24 16.49
CA LEU A 172 -14.04 11.22 16.21
C LEU A 172 -14.55 11.34 14.78
N ASN A 173 -14.77 12.56 14.30
CA ASN A 173 -15.15 12.81 12.91
C ASN A 173 -14.08 12.29 11.93
N ARG A 174 -12.80 12.58 12.18
CA ARG A 174 -11.69 12.05 11.37
C ARG A 174 -11.61 10.52 11.42
N ALA A 175 -11.82 9.91 12.60
CA ALA A 175 -11.81 8.45 12.73
C ALA A 175 -12.94 7.80 11.92
N SER A 176 -14.17 8.33 11.98
CA SER A 176 -15.29 7.88 11.15
C SER A 176 -15.00 8.01 9.66
N GLN A 177 -14.41 9.13 9.23
CA GLN A 177 -14.04 9.33 7.82
C GLN A 177 -12.97 8.33 7.37
N ALA A 178 -11.95 8.08 8.19
CA ALA A 178 -10.89 7.11 7.87
C ALA A 178 -11.44 5.68 7.76
N GLN A 179 -12.37 5.28 8.64
CA GLN A 179 -13.01 3.96 8.56
C GLN A 179 -13.82 3.79 7.26
N LEU A 180 -14.51 4.84 6.82
CA LEU A 180 -15.27 4.82 5.57
C LEU A 180 -14.35 4.88 4.33
N GLU A 181 -13.20 5.53 4.44
CA GLU A 181 -12.17 5.58 3.40
C GLU A 181 -11.51 4.22 3.18
N ASP A 182 -11.18 3.52 4.26
CA ASP A 182 -10.68 2.16 4.21
C ASP A 182 -11.72 1.20 3.57
N TYR A 183 -12.99 1.30 4.00
CA TYR A 183 -14.07 0.54 3.38
C TYR A 183 -14.18 0.78 1.87
N LEU A 184 -14.26 2.05 1.41
CA LEU A 184 -14.37 2.35 -0.02
C LEU A 184 -13.11 1.95 -0.80
N SER A 185 -11.94 2.02 -0.18
CA SER A 185 -10.69 1.60 -0.81
C SER A 185 -10.61 0.10 -1.04
N ASN A 186 -11.22 -0.70 -0.15
CA ASN A 186 -11.32 -2.15 -0.27
C ASN A 186 -12.51 -2.59 -1.15
N ALA A 187 -13.59 -1.82 -1.20
CA ALA A 187 -14.82 -2.17 -1.91
C ALA A 187 -14.84 -1.74 -3.39
N LEU A 188 -14.03 -0.75 -3.78
CA LEU A 188 -13.92 -0.26 -5.14
C LEU A 188 -12.65 -0.77 -5.83
N PRO A 189 -12.67 -0.95 -7.17
CA PRO A 189 -11.52 -1.35 -7.96
C PRO A 189 -10.25 -0.55 -7.66
N ALA A 190 -9.10 -1.24 -7.73
CA ALA A 190 -7.80 -0.59 -7.64
C ALA A 190 -7.48 0.19 -8.93
N LEU A 191 -6.53 1.12 -8.86
CA LEU A 191 -6.13 1.93 -10.03
C LEU A 191 -5.69 1.12 -11.26
N PRO A 192 -4.93 0.00 -11.10
CA PRO A 192 -4.59 -0.84 -12.25
C PRO A 192 -5.81 -1.43 -12.95
N GLU A 193 -6.88 -1.73 -12.21
CA GLU A 193 -8.12 -2.29 -12.79
C GLU A 193 -8.84 -1.27 -13.67
N TYR A 194 -8.87 0.00 -13.26
CA TYR A 194 -9.42 1.07 -14.10
C TYR A 194 -8.62 1.29 -15.37
N HIS A 195 -7.29 1.18 -15.31
CA HIS A 195 -6.44 1.27 -16.48
C HIS A 195 -6.68 0.12 -17.46
N ASN A 196 -6.77 -1.12 -16.95
CA ASN A 196 -7.10 -2.30 -17.76
C ASN A 196 -8.48 -2.19 -18.41
N LYS A 197 -9.48 -1.72 -17.66
CA LYS A 197 -10.85 -1.50 -18.17
C LYS A 197 -10.88 -0.46 -19.30
N MET A 198 -10.10 0.61 -19.16
CA MET A 198 -9.94 1.63 -20.20
C MET A 198 -9.25 1.08 -21.45
N GLN A 199 -8.17 0.31 -21.30
CA GLN A 199 -7.49 -0.33 -22.44
C GLN A 199 -8.40 -1.32 -23.17
N LEU A 200 -9.19 -2.10 -22.43
CA LEU A 200 -10.12 -3.06 -23.02
C LEU A 200 -11.23 -2.37 -23.81
N GLU A 201 -11.76 -1.24 -23.32
CA GLU A 201 -12.71 -0.42 -24.08
C GLU A 201 -12.09 0.18 -25.35
N LEU A 202 -10.82 0.61 -25.29
CA LEU A 202 -10.11 1.14 -26.45
C LEU A 202 -9.93 0.04 -27.52
N ASN A 203 -9.50 -1.16 -27.10
CA ASN A 203 -9.34 -2.31 -27.97
C ASN A 203 -10.67 -2.78 -28.57
N GLN A 204 -11.77 -2.75 -27.81
CA GLN A 204 -13.11 -3.05 -28.35
C GLN A 204 -13.57 -2.01 -29.37
N LYS A 205 -13.33 -0.72 -29.14
CA LYS A 205 -13.64 0.33 -30.12
C LYS A 205 -12.83 0.17 -31.41
N LEU A 206 -11.55 -0.20 -31.29
CA LEU A 206 -10.68 -0.45 -32.44
C LEU A 206 -11.14 -1.69 -33.22
N ALA A 207 -11.53 -2.77 -32.53
CA ALA A 207 -12.07 -3.98 -33.14
C ALA A 207 -13.41 -3.74 -33.86
N GLN A 208 -14.28 -2.88 -33.32
CA GLN A 208 -15.54 -2.51 -33.96
C GLN A 208 -15.36 -1.58 -35.17
N GLN A 209 -14.29 -0.78 -35.21
CA GLN A 209 -13.94 0.04 -36.38
C GLN A 209 -13.24 -0.75 -37.49
N THR A 210 -12.79 -1.98 -37.23
CA THR A 210 -12.11 -2.84 -38.20
C THR A 210 -13.03 -3.94 -38.75
N GLN A 211 -14.33 -3.67 -38.91
CA GLN A 211 -15.19 -4.51 -39.75
C GLN A 211 -14.94 -4.15 -41.22
N PRO A 212 -14.32 -5.01 -42.05
CA PRO A 212 -14.43 -4.86 -43.48
C PRO A 212 -15.85 -5.25 -43.88
N ALA A 213 -16.53 -4.34 -44.58
CA ALA A 213 -17.69 -4.67 -45.37
C ALA A 213 -17.27 -5.64 -46.48
N PHE A 214 -17.36 -6.95 -46.22
CA PHE A 214 -17.39 -7.96 -47.26
C PHE A 214 -18.51 -8.94 -46.93
N ASP A 215 -19.67 -8.65 -47.53
CA ASP A 215 -20.74 -9.62 -47.76
C ASP A 215 -20.22 -10.70 -48.72
N ILE A 216 -20.01 -11.93 -48.24
CA ILE A 216 -20.11 -13.15 -49.05
C ILE A 216 -20.76 -14.24 -48.17
N PRO A 217 -21.79 -14.97 -48.68
CA PRO A 217 -22.72 -15.72 -47.85
C PRO A 217 -22.23 -17.11 -47.45
N VAL A 218 -22.70 -17.52 -46.27
CA VAL A 218 -23.05 -18.88 -45.80
C VAL A 218 -22.61 -20.03 -46.71
N THR A 219 -21.66 -20.85 -46.25
CA THR A 219 -21.73 -22.30 -46.48
C THR A 219 -21.24 -23.05 -45.25
N ASP A 220 -22.13 -23.95 -44.85
CA ASP A 220 -22.12 -24.96 -43.81
C ASP A 220 -20.84 -25.81 -43.80
N SER A 221 -20.21 -26.01 -42.64
CA SER A 221 -19.63 -27.30 -42.21
C SER A 221 -18.96 -27.20 -40.85
N GLN A 222 -19.44 -28.06 -39.97
CA GLN A 222 -19.07 -28.29 -38.58
C GLN A 222 -17.81 -29.22 -38.50
N PRO A 223 -17.37 -29.68 -37.32
CA PRO A 223 -16.00 -29.52 -36.82
C PRO A 223 -15.15 -30.80 -36.92
N VAL A 224 -13.82 -30.66 -36.84
CA VAL A 224 -12.95 -31.80 -36.51
C VAL A 224 -11.99 -31.39 -35.41
N ALA A 225 -12.15 -32.05 -34.26
CA ALA A 225 -11.26 -32.08 -33.12
C ALA A 225 -9.93 -32.80 -33.45
N VAL A 226 -9.11 -33.05 -32.43
CA VAL A 226 -7.87 -33.87 -32.40
C VAL A 226 -6.61 -33.00 -32.57
N SER A 227 -5.58 -33.05 -31.72
CA SER A 227 -5.32 -33.67 -30.43
C SER A 227 -4.01 -33.10 -29.90
N ILE A 228 -3.90 -33.00 -28.58
CA ILE A 228 -2.64 -32.80 -27.84
C ILE A 228 -1.76 -34.06 -28.02
N PRO A 229 -0.44 -33.89 -28.17
CA PRO A 229 0.47 -34.75 -27.39
C PRO A 229 1.61 -33.97 -26.71
N GLU A 230 1.63 -34.02 -25.38
CA GLU A 230 2.83 -34.28 -24.56
C GLU A 230 3.31 -35.73 -24.86
N PRO A 231 4.51 -36.24 -24.47
CA PRO A 231 5.50 -35.69 -23.51
C PRO A 231 6.99 -35.90 -23.91
N ALA A 232 7.94 -35.43 -23.08
CA ALA A 232 8.93 -36.29 -22.39
C ALA A 232 10.18 -35.54 -21.89
N VAL A 233 10.42 -35.78 -20.61
CA VAL A 233 11.50 -35.39 -19.70
C VAL A 233 12.82 -36.11 -20.02
N ALA A 234 13.97 -35.42 -19.86
CA ALA A 234 15.29 -35.90 -19.37
C ALA A 234 16.39 -34.94 -19.87
N SER A 235 17.47 -34.55 -19.18
CA SER A 235 18.02 -34.72 -17.84
C SER A 235 19.17 -33.71 -17.72
N ALA A 236 19.39 -33.14 -16.54
CA ALA A 236 20.58 -32.34 -16.20
C ALA A 236 21.86 -33.23 -16.15
N PRO A 237 23.09 -32.69 -16.13
CA PRO A 237 23.63 -32.14 -14.87
C PRO A 237 24.68 -30.98 -14.94
N ALA A 238 24.69 -30.20 -13.86
CA ALA A 238 25.81 -29.65 -13.05
C ALA A 238 26.93 -28.75 -13.67
N GLU A 239 26.92 -27.46 -13.27
CA GLU A 239 27.92 -26.70 -12.46
C GLU A 239 29.45 -26.94 -12.59
N PRO A 240 30.32 -26.07 -12.02
CA PRO A 240 30.41 -24.61 -11.97
C PRO A 240 31.89 -24.14 -12.20
N LEU A 241 32.21 -22.83 -12.16
CA LEU A 241 33.49 -22.34 -11.61
C LEU A 241 33.50 -20.81 -11.47
N ALA A 242 33.47 -20.38 -10.20
CA ALA A 242 33.96 -19.08 -9.78
C ALA A 242 35.49 -19.11 -9.69
N GLN A 243 36.14 -17.96 -9.93
CA GLN A 243 37.31 -17.50 -9.16
C GLN A 243 37.70 -16.07 -9.54
N ALA A 244 37.66 -15.17 -8.54
CA ALA A 244 38.56 -14.03 -8.45
C ALA A 244 39.99 -14.53 -8.12
N PRO A 245 41.04 -13.72 -8.30
CA PRO A 245 41.49 -12.96 -7.12
C PRO A 245 42.07 -11.55 -7.39
N THR A 246 42.00 -10.79 -6.31
CA THR A 246 42.70 -9.57 -5.88
C THR A 246 44.20 -9.46 -6.19
N ALA A 247 44.71 -8.23 -6.36
CA ALA A 247 45.62 -7.54 -5.40
C ALA A 247 46.41 -6.34 -6.00
N HIS A 248 46.40 -5.21 -5.25
CA HIS A 248 47.43 -4.16 -5.04
C HIS A 248 48.15 -3.54 -6.28
N LYS A 249 48.46 -2.24 -6.41
CA LYS A 249 48.92 -1.13 -5.55
C LYS A 249 49.07 0.04 -6.56
N ASP A 250 48.71 1.30 -6.34
CA ASP A 250 49.57 2.31 -5.71
C ASP A 250 48.82 3.66 -5.72
N MET A 251 48.97 4.39 -4.61
CA MET A 251 48.77 5.84 -4.45
C MET A 251 50.07 6.57 -4.88
N PRO A 252 50.06 7.87 -5.29
CA PRO A 252 49.98 9.01 -4.34
C PRO A 252 49.12 10.19 -4.87
N SER A 253 48.32 10.88 -4.04
CA SER A 253 48.64 11.95 -3.07
C SER A 253 49.20 13.25 -3.66
N GLY A 254 48.53 14.37 -3.35
CA GLY A 254 49.06 15.75 -3.48
C GLY A 254 48.03 16.75 -4.01
N LYS A 255 47.06 17.24 -3.22
CA LYS A 255 47.07 18.57 -2.56
C LYS A 255 47.82 19.66 -3.33
N HIS A 256 47.09 20.63 -3.89
CA HIS A 256 47.47 22.04 -3.86
C HIS A 256 46.25 22.93 -3.65
N SER A 257 46.34 23.74 -2.59
CA SER A 257 45.49 24.88 -2.29
C SER A 257 45.96 26.08 -3.11
N SER A 258 45.05 26.86 -3.67
CA SER A 258 45.26 28.29 -3.98
C SER A 258 43.92 29.00 -4.03
N LYS A 259 43.74 29.95 -3.10
CA LYS A 259 42.74 31.02 -3.20
C LYS A 259 43.23 32.03 -4.26
N HIS A 260 42.35 32.43 -5.18
CA HIS A 260 42.33 33.80 -5.68
C HIS A 260 40.93 34.17 -6.18
N GLU A 261 40.53 35.38 -5.82
CA GLU A 261 39.25 36.03 -6.07
C GLU A 261 39.13 36.60 -7.49
N THR A 262 37.87 36.73 -7.92
CA THR A 262 37.31 37.59 -8.99
C THR A 262 37.58 37.24 -10.47
N ALA A 263 36.60 36.61 -11.13
CA ALA A 263 35.80 37.22 -12.21
C ALA A 263 34.83 36.19 -12.81
N THR A 264 33.54 36.55 -12.80
CA THR A 264 32.42 36.05 -13.59
C THR A 264 32.68 34.87 -14.53
N THR A 265 32.34 33.65 -14.11
CA THR A 265 31.95 32.55 -15.01
C THR A 265 30.91 31.71 -14.27
N ILE A 266 29.75 31.54 -14.90
CA ILE A 266 28.63 30.76 -14.37
C ILE A 266 29.03 29.29 -14.45
N GLU A 267 29.63 28.75 -13.39
CA GLU A 267 29.83 27.31 -13.21
C GLU A 267 28.53 26.68 -12.69
N SER A 268 27.62 26.37 -13.62
CA SER A 268 26.40 25.61 -13.36
C SER A 268 26.61 24.11 -13.59
N GLU A 269 27.60 23.51 -12.93
CA GLU A 269 27.90 22.08 -13.00
C GLU A 269 27.76 21.30 -11.66
N PRO A 270 27.86 21.88 -10.44
CA PRO A 270 27.74 21.08 -9.22
C PRO A 270 26.28 20.74 -8.85
N LEU A 271 25.29 21.50 -9.33
CA LEU A 271 23.89 21.36 -8.87
C LEU A 271 23.19 20.14 -9.47
N PHE A 272 23.50 19.76 -10.72
CA PHE A 272 22.82 18.67 -11.41
C PHE A 272 23.30 17.29 -10.95
N ASN A 273 24.62 17.14 -10.72
CA ASN A 273 25.19 15.93 -10.14
C ASN A 273 24.77 15.74 -8.67
N ASP A 274 24.65 16.81 -7.90
CA ASP A 274 24.06 16.77 -6.55
C ASP A 274 22.56 16.41 -6.59
N LEU A 275 21.83 16.87 -7.61
CA LEU A 275 20.43 16.52 -7.80
C LEU A 275 20.29 15.03 -8.11
N LEU A 276 21.11 14.45 -8.99
CA LEU A 276 21.02 13.03 -9.38
C LEU A 276 21.48 12.08 -8.27
N SER A 277 22.47 12.47 -7.47
CA SER A 277 23.00 11.67 -6.36
C SER A 277 22.19 11.77 -5.05
N ALA A 278 21.32 12.78 -4.92
CA ALA A 278 20.49 12.97 -3.74
C ALA A 278 19.35 11.93 -3.61
N LYS A 279 18.93 11.64 -2.37
CA LYS A 279 17.79 10.76 -2.06
C LYS A 279 16.47 11.32 -2.66
N PRO A 280 15.50 10.49 -3.04
CA PRO A 280 14.30 10.91 -3.78
C PRO A 280 13.54 12.10 -3.18
N HIS A 281 13.34 12.13 -1.86
CA HIS A 281 12.66 13.24 -1.17
C HIS A 281 13.43 14.56 -1.24
N LYS A 282 14.77 14.51 -1.18
CA LYS A 282 15.64 15.68 -1.30
C LYS A 282 15.63 16.22 -2.74
N ARG A 283 15.61 15.33 -3.75
CA ARG A 283 15.45 15.73 -5.16
C ARG A 283 14.14 16.47 -5.41
N ILE A 284 13.03 15.94 -4.90
CA ILE A 284 11.71 16.57 -5.03
C ILE A 284 11.69 17.94 -4.35
N ALA A 285 12.29 18.07 -3.16
CA ALA A 285 12.38 19.36 -2.47
C ALA A 285 13.20 20.40 -3.27
N MET A 286 14.33 19.98 -3.85
CA MET A 286 15.17 20.85 -4.70
C MET A 286 14.46 21.24 -6.00
N LEU A 287 13.75 20.31 -6.66
CA LEU A 287 12.95 20.59 -7.84
C LEU A 287 11.78 21.54 -7.54
N LYS A 288 11.13 21.40 -6.38
CA LYS A 288 10.05 22.31 -5.94
C LYS A 288 10.53 23.72 -5.62
N ALA A 289 11.82 23.90 -5.33
CA ALA A 289 12.41 25.22 -5.09
C ALA A 289 12.67 25.99 -6.40
N LEU A 290 12.60 25.33 -7.57
CA LEU A 290 12.79 25.97 -8.87
C LEU A 290 11.52 26.71 -9.33
N PRO A 291 11.65 27.83 -10.05
CA PRO A 291 10.52 28.48 -10.71
C PRO A 291 9.85 27.55 -11.73
N LYS A 292 8.52 27.62 -11.84
CA LYS A 292 7.72 26.77 -12.76
C LYS A 292 8.23 26.81 -14.20
N GLN A 293 8.67 27.98 -14.69
CA GLN A 293 9.23 28.14 -16.03
C GLN A 293 10.51 27.33 -16.24
N LYS A 294 11.39 27.28 -15.23
CA LYS A 294 12.62 26.48 -15.30
C LYS A 294 12.35 24.98 -15.22
N ILE A 295 11.32 24.58 -14.48
CA ILE A 295 10.88 23.17 -14.43
C ILE A 295 10.32 22.75 -15.80
N ALA A 296 9.52 23.60 -16.45
CA ALA A 296 8.98 23.32 -17.78
C ALA A 296 10.10 23.16 -18.83
N LEU A 297 11.09 24.06 -18.84
CA LEU A 297 12.26 23.94 -19.73
C LEU A 297 13.06 22.65 -19.46
N LEU A 298 13.28 22.30 -18.19
CA LEU A 298 13.98 21.05 -17.84
C LEU A 298 13.24 19.80 -18.33
N ILE A 299 11.90 19.80 -18.29
CA ILE A 299 11.09 18.70 -18.82
C ILE A 299 11.25 18.60 -20.34
N GLU A 300 11.20 19.74 -21.05
CA GLU A 300 11.40 19.79 -22.50
C GLU A 300 12.80 19.30 -22.90
N ASP A 301 13.84 19.75 -22.19
CA ASP A 301 15.22 19.32 -22.40
C ASP A 301 15.38 17.80 -22.18
N CYS A 302 14.78 17.25 -21.11
CA CYS A 302 14.80 15.80 -20.85
C CYS A 302 14.08 15.01 -21.94
N GLN A 303 12.94 15.49 -22.43
CA GLN A 303 12.19 14.85 -23.52
C GLN A 303 13.00 14.84 -24.82
N LYS A 304 13.62 15.97 -25.15
CA LYS A 304 14.47 16.10 -26.34
C LYS A 304 15.71 15.21 -26.25
N ALA A 305 16.36 15.14 -25.08
CA ALA A 305 17.51 14.25 -24.87
C ALA A 305 17.13 12.78 -25.00
N LEU A 306 15.94 12.38 -24.51
CA LEU A 306 15.44 11.01 -24.65
C LEU A 306 15.18 10.66 -26.12
N GLN A 307 14.57 11.57 -26.88
CA GLN A 307 14.35 11.39 -28.32
C GLN A 307 15.66 11.28 -29.08
N GLN A 308 16.65 12.14 -28.78
CA GLN A 308 17.96 12.07 -29.41
C GLN A 308 18.65 10.74 -29.12
N LYS A 309 18.62 10.28 -27.86
CA LYS A 309 19.19 8.97 -27.51
C LYS A 309 18.52 7.82 -28.27
N HIS A 310 17.19 7.84 -28.41
CA HIS A 310 16.49 6.83 -29.21
C HIS A 310 16.92 6.86 -30.68
N GLN A 311 17.13 8.05 -31.25
CA GLN A 311 17.62 8.18 -32.61
C GLN A 311 19.05 7.64 -32.73
N ASP A 312 19.93 7.97 -31.78
CA ASP A 312 21.31 7.48 -31.74
C ASP A 312 21.34 5.94 -31.59
N ASP A 313 20.45 5.36 -30.79
CA ASP A 313 20.30 3.90 -30.62
C ASP A 313 19.83 3.25 -31.94
N ILE A 314 18.89 3.88 -32.67
CA ILE A 314 18.43 3.43 -34.00
C ILE A 314 19.57 3.50 -35.01
N ASP A 315 20.32 4.59 -35.03
CA ASP A 315 21.43 4.81 -35.97
C ASP A 315 22.56 3.81 -35.70
N PHE A 316 22.86 3.54 -34.43
CA PHE A 316 23.81 2.52 -34.00
C PHE A 316 23.37 1.11 -34.44
N LEU A 317 22.09 0.77 -34.30
CA LEU A 317 21.54 -0.50 -34.77
C LEU A 317 21.62 -0.59 -36.30
N ALA A 318 21.26 0.47 -37.02
CA ALA A 318 21.35 0.52 -38.48
C ALA A 318 22.80 0.34 -38.96
N GLU A 319 23.77 0.91 -38.26
CA GLU A 319 25.19 0.73 -38.53
C GLU A 319 25.68 -0.69 -38.21
N GLN A 320 25.21 -1.29 -37.12
CA GLN A 320 25.47 -2.70 -36.83
C GLN A 320 24.88 -3.65 -37.89
N MET A 321 23.66 -3.38 -38.35
CA MET A 321 23.03 -4.16 -39.41
C MET A 321 23.79 -4.03 -40.73
N ARG A 322 24.22 -2.81 -41.07
CA ARG A 322 25.03 -2.55 -42.28
C ARG A 322 26.39 -3.24 -42.21
N SER A 323 27.08 -3.17 -41.06
CA SER A 323 28.41 -3.77 -40.87
C SER A 323 28.37 -5.30 -40.83
N ARG A 324 27.24 -5.90 -40.42
CA ARG A 324 27.03 -7.36 -40.44
C ARG A 324 26.37 -7.87 -41.73
N GLY A 325 25.99 -6.97 -42.65
CA GLY A 325 25.36 -7.32 -43.92
C GLY A 325 23.95 -7.94 -43.77
N ILE A 326 23.26 -7.67 -42.66
CA ILE A 326 21.94 -8.25 -42.37
C ILE A 326 20.86 -7.27 -42.81
N SER A 327 19.94 -7.74 -43.67
CA SER A 327 18.78 -6.95 -44.08
C SER A 327 17.67 -6.98 -43.02
N LEU A 328 16.86 -5.90 -42.94
CA LEU A 328 15.69 -5.85 -42.06
C LEU A 328 14.71 -7.01 -42.30
N SER A 329 14.61 -7.50 -43.54
CA SER A 329 13.82 -8.66 -43.92
C SER A 329 14.29 -9.97 -43.28
N GLU A 330 15.61 -10.22 -43.27
CA GLU A 330 16.17 -11.46 -42.70
C GLU A 330 16.01 -11.51 -41.16
N LEU A 331 16.09 -10.36 -40.51
CA LEU A 331 15.87 -10.22 -39.07
C LEU A 331 14.39 -10.45 -38.69
N GLN A 332 13.48 -10.00 -39.55
CA GLN A 332 12.03 -10.15 -39.36
C GLN A 332 11.56 -11.59 -39.62
N ASP A 333 12.22 -12.33 -40.51
CA ASP A 333 11.98 -13.75 -40.73
C ASP A 333 12.59 -14.65 -39.63
N ALA A 334 13.67 -14.22 -38.96
CA ALA A 334 14.25 -14.94 -37.82
C ALA A 334 13.48 -14.76 -36.50
N LEU A 335 12.56 -13.79 -36.41
CA LEU A 335 11.76 -13.46 -35.23
C LEU A 335 10.32 -14.02 -35.28
N LYS A 336 9.95 -14.75 -36.34
CA LYS A 336 8.69 -15.53 -36.44
C LYS A 336 8.87 -16.95 -35.93
#